data_AF-A0A947HNW0-F1
#
_entry.id   AF-A0A947HNW0-F1
#
_cell.length_a   1.000
_cell.length_b   1.000
_cell.length_c   1.000
_cell.angle_alpha   90.00
_cell.angle_beta   90.00
_cell.angle_gamma   90.00
#
_symmetry.space_group_name_H-M   'P 1'
#
loop_
_entity.id
_entity.type
_entity.pdbx_description
1 polymer ?
#
loop_
_entity_poly.entity_id
_entity_poly.type
_entity_poly.pdbx_seq_one_letter_code
_entity_poly.pdbx_strand_id
1 'polypeptide(L)' 'MKVLIWPDKDIPNAALYFWFKVGSRNEAPGITGVSHFFEHMMFNGAKKYGPGEFDRVMEAAGGSNNAFTS' A
#
# COMPACT_ATOMS: atom_id res chain seq x y z
N MET A 1 -6.16 -2.75 -15.98
CA MET A 1 -5.01 -2.99 -15.08
C MET A 1 -3.76 -3.12 -15.95
N LYS A 2 -2.69 -2.39 -15.63
CA LYS A 2 -1.38 -2.54 -16.28
C LYS A 2 -0.44 -3.22 -15.29
N VAL A 3 0.34 -4.18 -15.76
CA VAL A 3 1.27 -4.97 -14.92
C VAL A 3 2.65 -4.86 -15.53
N LEU A 4 3.64 -4.55 -14.69
CA LEU A 4 5.05 -4.57 -15.04
C LEU A 4 5.74 -5.60 -14.13
N ILE A 5 6.54 -6.47 -14.72
CA ILE A 5 7.30 -7.50 -14.00
C ILE A 5 8.77 -7.31 -14.36
N TRP A 6 9.63 -7.30 -13.35
CA TRP A 6 11.07 -7.20 -13.50
C TRP A 6 11.73 -8.35 -12.73
N PRO A 7 12.12 -9.44 -13.41
CA PRO A 7 12.82 -10.55 -12.78
C PRO A 7 14.28 -10.17 -12.47
N ASP A 8 14.67 -10.32 -11.21
CA ASP A 8 16.04 -10.20 -10.74
C ASP A 8 16.43 -11.53 -10.05
N LYS A 9 17.57 -12.10 -10.41
CA LYS A 9 18.07 -13.38 -9.87
C LYS A 9 19.25 -13.19 -8.92
N ASP A 10 19.75 -11.97 -8.78
CA ASP A 10 20.94 -11.67 -7.98
C ASP A 10 20.58 -11.47 -6.50
N ILE A 11 19.32 -11.18 -6.20
CA ILE A 11 18.80 -11.00 -4.83
C ILE A 11 17.58 -11.91 -4.56
N PRO A 12 17.46 -12.49 -3.35
CA PRO A 12 16.33 -13.36 -3.00
C PRO A 12 15.07 -12.58 -2.54
N ASN A 13 14.98 -11.28 -2.85
CA ASN A 13 13.92 -10.39 -2.39
C ASN A 13 12.83 -10.25 -3.46
N ALA A 14 11.59 -10.03 -3.02
CA ALA A 14 10.49 -9.61 -3.88
C ALA A 14 9.93 -8.28 -3.39
N ALA A 15 9.64 -7.37 -4.32
CA ALA A 15 8.97 -6.11 -4.04
C ALA A 15 7.71 -5.99 -4.91
N LEU A 16 6.61 -5.54 -4.30
CA LEU A 16 5.32 -5.39 -4.94
C LEU A 16 4.81 -3.98 -4.71
N TYR A 17 4.44 -3.30 -5.80
CA TYR A 17 3.91 -1.94 -5.76
C TYR A 17 2.56 -1.89 -6.46
N PHE A 18 1.61 -1.21 -5.82
CA PHE A 18 0.31 -0.91 -6.40
C PHE A 18 0.20 0.60 -6.64
N TRP A 19 -0.12 0.96 -7.88
CA TRP A 19 -0.25 2.36 -8.29
C TRP A 19 -1.69 2.66 -8.65
N PHE A 20 -2.28 3.62 -7.95
CA PHE A 20 -3.62 4.12 -8.24
C PHE A 20 -3.50 5.50 -8.85
N LYS A 21 -4.24 5.75 -9.95
CA LYS A 21 -4.25 7.06 -10.62
C LYS A 21 -5.24 8.01 -9.93
N VAL A 22 -5.07 8.19 -8.63
CA VAL A 22 -5.89 9.04 -7.75
C VAL A 22 -5.04 9.50 -6.56
N GLY A 23 -5.33 10.68 -6.04
CA GLY A 23 -4.75 11.18 -4.80
C GLY A 23 -5.32 12.54 -4.42
N SER A 24 -4.60 13.33 -3.62
CA SER A 24 -5.10 14.56 -3.00
C SER A 24 -5.67 15.58 -4.00
N ARG A 25 -5.15 15.61 -5.24
CA ARG A 25 -5.68 16.48 -6.31
C ARG A 25 -7.12 16.14 -6.72
N ASN A 26 -7.59 14.92 -6.45
CA ASN A 26 -8.90 14.44 -6.86
C ASN A 26 -10.00 14.68 -5.82
N GLU A 27 -9.67 15.32 -4.71
CA GLU A 27 -10.59 15.57 -3.60
C GLU A 27 -11.56 16.72 -3.90
N ALA A 28 -12.71 16.70 -3.23
CA ALA A 28 -13.72 17.75 -3.37
C ALA A 28 -13.45 18.91 -2.39
N PRO A 29 -13.73 20.16 -2.77
CA PRO A 29 -13.70 21.28 -1.83
C PRO A 29 -14.56 20.98 -0.59
N GLY A 30 -13.98 21.17 0.60
CA GLY A 30 -14.63 20.87 1.88
C GLY A 30 -14.50 19.42 2.36
N ILE A 31 -13.92 18.52 1.57
CA ILE A 31 -13.60 17.14 1.95
C ILE A 31 -12.15 16.87 1.56
N THR A 32 -11.22 17.32 2.40
CA THR A 32 -9.78 17.22 2.14
C THR A 32 -9.09 16.24 3.09
N GLY A 33 -8.05 15.57 2.61
CA GLY A 33 -7.26 14.58 3.36
C GLY A 33 -7.85 13.16 3.32
N VAL A 34 -8.95 12.95 2.60
CA VAL A 34 -9.61 11.63 2.51
C VAL A 34 -8.74 10.60 1.79
N SER A 35 -7.95 11.01 0.80
CA SER A 35 -7.06 10.12 0.03
C SER A 35 -5.95 9.60 0.93
N HIS A 36 -5.31 10.49 1.69
CA HIS A 36 -4.28 10.12 2.67
C HIS A 36 -4.89 9.32 3.82
N PHE A 37 -6.07 9.69 4.32
CA PHE A 37 -6.76 8.89 5.35
C PHE A 37 -7.07 7.47 4.85
N PHE A 38 -7.55 7.35 3.61
CA PHE A 38 -7.83 6.06 2.99
C PHE A 38 -6.56 5.21 2.85
N GLU A 39 -5.43 5.80 2.49
CA GLU A 39 -4.11 5.14 2.49
C GLU A 39 -3.83 4.48 3.85
N HIS A 40 -3.92 5.21 4.97
CA HIS A 40 -3.75 4.63 6.32
C HIS A 40 -4.73 3.50 6.60
N MET A 41 -5.99 3.68 6.21
CA MET A 41 -7.04 2.69 6.44
C MET A 41 -6.82 1.39 5.65
N MET A 42 -6.08 1.42 4.54
CA MET A 42 -5.71 0.19 3.81
C MET A 42 -4.76 -0.71 4.61
N PHE A 43 -3.98 -0.18 5.54
CA PHE A 43 -3.12 -0.96 6.45
C PHE A 43 -3.88 -1.46 7.68
N ASN A 44 -5.06 -0.91 7.96
CA ASN A 44 -5.84 -1.22 9.15
C ASN A 44 -6.73 -2.47 9.01
N GLY A 45 -6.30 -3.44 8.19
CA GLY A 45 -6.98 -4.72 7.99
C GLY A 45 -7.88 -4.77 6.74
N ALA A 46 -8.49 -5.93 6.53
CA ALA A 46 -9.37 -6.25 5.41
C ALA A 46 -10.43 -7.28 5.85
N LYS A 47 -11.37 -7.61 4.97
CA LYS A 47 -12.45 -8.57 5.28
C LYS A 47 -11.96 -9.91 5.88
N LYS A 48 -10.78 -10.38 5.48
CA LYS A 48 -10.17 -11.63 5.94
C LYS A 48 -9.11 -11.43 7.04
N TYR A 49 -8.58 -10.22 7.21
CA TYR A 49 -7.39 -9.95 8.00
C TYR A 49 -7.62 -8.83 9.00
N GLY A 50 -7.27 -9.05 10.26
CA GLY A 50 -7.44 -8.05 11.31
C GLY A 50 -6.49 -6.84 11.18
N PRO A 51 -6.77 -5.75 11.90
CA PRO A 51 -5.84 -4.65 12.08
C PRO A 51 -4.43 -5.11 12.48
N GLY A 52 -3.39 -4.59 11.81
CA GLY A 52 -1.99 -4.87 12.10
C GLY A 52 -1.50 -6.29 11.77
N GLU A 53 -2.36 -7.17 11.23
CA GLU A 53 -1.90 -8.49 10.77
C GLU A 53 -0.95 -8.38 9.57
N PHE A 54 -1.20 -7.43 8.68
CA PHE A 54 -0.34 -7.19 7.52
C PHE A 54 1.10 -6.86 7.95
N ASP A 55 1.26 -5.90 8.86
CA ASP A 55 2.57 -5.48 9.36
C ASP A 55 3.25 -6.61 10.11
N ARG A 56 2.53 -7.29 11.00
CA ARG A 56 3.08 -8.42 11.77
C ARG A 56 3.62 -9.54 10.88
N VAL A 57 2.88 -9.90 9.84
CA VAL A 57 3.31 -10.95 8.90
C VAL A 57 4.51 -10.47 8.07
N MET A 58 4.50 -9.23 7.61
CA MET A 58 5.60 -8.65 6.83
C MET A 58 6.88 -8.59 7.65
N GLU A 59 6.83 -8.04 8.86
CA GLU A 59 7.97 -7.89 9.76
C GLU A 59 8.51 -9.24 10.25
N ALA A 60 7.63 -10.20 10.57
CA ALA A 60 8.05 -11.55 10.95
C ALA A 60 8.81 -12.28 9.84
N ALA A 61 8.57 -11.92 8.58
CA ALA A 61 9.31 -12.42 7.41
C ALA A 61 10.57 -11.59 7.08
N GLY A 62 10.91 -10.59 7.88
CA GLY A 62 12.05 -9.70 7.66
C GLY A 62 11.80 -8.61 6.61
N GLY A 63 10.54 -8.43 6.19
CA GLY A 63 10.13 -7.41 5.24
C GLY A 63 9.75 -6.09 5.91
N SER A 64 9.48 -5.09 5.09
CA SER A 64 8.90 -3.81 5.48
C SER A 64 7.90 -3.34 4.42
N ASN A 65 7.04 -2.41 4.79
CA ASN A 65 6.04 -1.85 3.90
C ASN A 65 5.91 -0.33 4.12
N ASN A 66 5.36 0.36 3.13
CA ASN A 66 5.04 1.78 3.23
C ASN A 66 4.04 2.17 2.13
N ALA A 67 3.48 3.37 2.22
CA ALA A 67 2.66 3.99 1.18
C ALA A 67 2.86 5.51 1.16
N PHE A 68 2.27 6.14 0.14
CA PHE A 68 2.18 7.59 0.05
C PHE A 68 1.02 8.01 -0.87
N THR A 69 0.55 9.22 -0.66
CA THR A 69 -0.51 9.87 -1.44
C THR A 69 0.02 11.17 -2.06
N SER A 70 -0.31 11.40 -3.34
CA SER A 70 0.09 12.60 -4.10
C SER A 70 -1.07 13.18 -4.92
#